data_AF-A0A969W1X6-F1
#
_entry.id   AF-A0A969W1X6-F1
#
_cell.length_a   1.000
_cell.length_b   1.000
_cell.length_c   1.000
_cell.angle_alpha   90.00
_cell.angle_beta   90.00
_cell.angle_gamma   90.00
#
_symmetry.space_group_name_H-M   'P 1'
#
loop_
_entity.id
_entity.type
_entity.pdbx_description
1 polymer ?
#
loop_
_entity_poly.entity_id
_entity_poly.type
_entity_poly.pdbx_seq_one_letter_code
_entity_poly.pdbx_strand_id
1 'polypeptide(L)'
;MEVLIDFLLKRQSEKIAVNWLDGKAYLTLLQKDSPRAREVLQTHFANGVVPLETESGIDYEPLQKLLVQQDFQSADRLTSQTMCAAAGSAAMERGWLYFSEVAQIKNVDLNTINNLWLVYSEGKFGFSVQRKMWLNLGKNWEKLWLQIGWKKDGTFTRYPTDFIWSLEAPKGHLPLSNQIRGNKTISIYLAHPLW
;
A
#
# COMPACT_ATOMS: atom_id res chain seq x y z
N MET A 1 -10.07 11.14 -22.59
CA MET A 1 -11.06 10.59 -21.65
C MET A 1 -11.48 9.21 -22.14
N GLU A 2 -12.11 9.10 -23.31
CA GLU A 2 -12.46 7.80 -23.92
C GLU A 2 -11.29 6.82 -23.99
N VAL A 3 -10.10 7.27 -24.40
CA VAL A 3 -8.89 6.42 -24.42
C VAL A 3 -8.58 5.77 -23.06
N LEU A 4 -8.83 6.45 -21.94
CA LEU A 4 -8.60 5.89 -20.59
C LEU A 4 -9.70 4.90 -20.19
N ILE A 5 -10.94 5.15 -20.62
CA ILE A 5 -12.07 4.24 -20.44
C ILE A 5 -11.81 2.96 -21.21
N ASP A 6 -11.50 3.06 -22.50
CA ASP A 6 -11.19 1.93 -23.37
C ASP A 6 -9.99 1.13 -22.82
N PHE A 7 -8.96 1.83 -22.33
CA PHE A 7 -7.81 1.21 -21.68
C PHE A 7 -8.23 0.34 -20.47
N LEU A 8 -9.03 0.87 -19.54
CA LEU A 8 -9.47 0.12 -18.37
C LEU A 8 -10.42 -1.02 -18.72
N LEU A 9 -11.41 -0.78 -19.59
CA LEU A 9 -12.38 -1.79 -20.00
C LEU A 9 -11.71 -2.95 -20.76
N LYS A 10 -10.77 -2.63 -21.67
CA LYS A 10 -9.99 -3.66 -22.37
C LYS A 10 -9.23 -4.52 -21.38
N ARG A 11 -8.48 -3.91 -20.45
CA ARG A 11 -7.69 -4.64 -19.45
C ARG A 11 -8.53 -5.50 -18.53
N GLN A 12 -9.70 -5.01 -18.11
CA GLN A 12 -10.69 -5.80 -17.36
C GLN A 12 -11.17 -7.01 -18.18
N SER A 13 -11.57 -6.80 -19.44
CA SER A 13 -12.10 -7.87 -20.30
C SER A 13 -11.06 -8.95 -20.64
N GLU A 14 -9.81 -8.54 -20.84
CA GLU A 14 -8.67 -9.42 -21.13
C GLU A 14 -8.04 -10.01 -19.87
N LYS A 15 -8.58 -9.71 -18.68
CA LYS A 15 -8.07 -10.14 -17.36
C LYS A 15 -6.58 -9.85 -17.17
N ILE A 16 -6.12 -8.70 -17.66
CA ILE A 16 -4.73 -8.31 -17.51
C ILE A 16 -4.47 -7.92 -16.06
N ALA A 17 -3.38 -8.42 -15.48
CA ALA A 17 -2.98 -8.10 -14.12
C ALA A 17 -2.89 -6.58 -13.90
N VAL A 18 -3.55 -6.13 -12.83
CA VAL A 18 -3.66 -4.71 -12.45
C VAL A 18 -2.30 -4.19 -12.01
N ASN A 19 -1.97 -2.98 -12.45
CA ASN A 19 -0.78 -2.26 -12.01
C ASN A 19 -1.09 -0.77 -11.82
N TRP A 20 -0.06 0.03 -11.52
CA TRP A 20 -0.22 1.44 -11.21
C TRP A 20 -0.71 2.29 -12.39
N LEU A 21 -0.62 1.83 -13.64
CA LEU A 21 -1.23 2.50 -14.79
C LEU A 21 -2.76 2.42 -14.73
N ASP A 22 -3.32 1.29 -14.27
CA ASP A 22 -4.75 1.14 -14.02
C ASP A 22 -5.20 2.13 -12.94
N GLY A 23 -4.46 2.20 -11.83
CA GLY A 23 -4.72 3.15 -10.75
C GLY A 23 -4.67 4.60 -11.25
N LYS A 24 -3.64 4.97 -12.02
CA LYS A 24 -3.51 6.32 -12.59
C LYS A 24 -4.65 6.66 -13.53
N ALA A 25 -5.05 5.74 -14.41
CA ALA A 25 -6.18 5.92 -15.32
C ALA A 25 -7.48 6.11 -14.55
N TYR A 26 -7.74 5.25 -13.55
CA TYR A 26 -8.91 5.32 -12.68
C TYR A 26 -9.00 6.64 -11.91
N LEU A 27 -7.91 7.06 -11.25
CA LEU A 27 -7.84 8.34 -10.54
C LEU A 27 -8.04 9.54 -11.47
N THR A 28 -7.48 9.48 -12.68
CA THR A 28 -7.65 10.54 -13.68
C THR A 28 -9.11 10.65 -14.12
N LEU A 29 -9.81 9.52 -14.30
CA LEU A 29 -11.23 9.50 -14.63
C LEU A 29 -12.10 10.06 -13.49
N LEU A 30 -11.81 9.68 -12.24
CA LEU A 30 -12.47 10.24 -11.06
C LEU A 30 -12.31 11.76 -10.98
N GLN A 31 -11.09 12.28 -11.18
CA GLN A 31 -10.82 13.72 -11.12
C GLN A 31 -11.52 14.50 -12.25
N LYS A 32 -11.61 13.91 -13.45
CA LYS A 32 -12.27 14.56 -14.60
C LYS A 32 -13.80 14.59 -14.46
N ASP A 33 -14.36 13.64 -13.72
CA ASP A 33 -15.73 13.69 -13.20
C ASP A 33 -16.84 13.92 -14.26
N SER A 34 -16.66 13.35 -15.46
CA SER A 34 -17.67 13.46 -16.53
C SER A 34 -18.81 12.45 -16.35
N PRO A 35 -20.00 12.70 -16.95
CA PRO A 35 -21.11 11.74 -16.88
C PRO A 35 -20.73 10.34 -17.35
N ARG A 36 -20.01 10.25 -18.48
CA ARG A 36 -19.56 8.97 -19.03
C ARG A 36 -18.52 8.27 -18.15
N ALA A 37 -17.58 9.03 -17.57
CA ALA A 37 -16.61 8.46 -16.63
C ALA A 37 -17.32 7.92 -15.38
N ARG A 38 -18.24 8.69 -14.78
CA ARG A 38 -19.02 8.25 -13.61
C ARG A 38 -19.80 6.98 -13.89
N GLU A 39 -20.49 6.92 -15.02
CA GLU A 39 -21.24 5.73 -15.44
C GLU A 39 -20.32 4.50 -15.52
N VAL A 40 -19.22 4.59 -16.27
CA VAL A 40 -18.28 3.47 -16.43
C VAL A 40 -17.67 3.04 -15.09
N LEU A 41 -17.24 4.01 -14.26
CA LEU A 41 -16.65 3.71 -12.97
C LEU A 41 -17.66 3.05 -12.02
N GLN A 42 -18.91 3.51 -12.00
CA GLN A 42 -19.98 2.90 -11.19
C GLN A 42 -20.35 1.50 -11.69
N THR A 43 -20.38 1.26 -12.99
CA THR A 43 -20.78 -0.04 -13.55
C THR A 43 -19.67 -1.08 -13.45
N HIS A 44 -18.41 -0.70 -13.70
CA HIS A 44 -17.31 -1.65 -13.85
C HIS A 44 -16.28 -1.63 -12.73
N PHE A 45 -16.18 -0.52 -11.98
CA PHE A 45 -15.10 -0.27 -11.03
C PHE A 45 -15.63 0.37 -9.73
N ALA A 46 -16.85 -0.01 -9.30
CA ALA A 46 -17.50 0.58 -8.12
C ALA A 46 -16.63 0.49 -6.86
N ASN A 47 -15.86 -0.59 -6.76
CA ASN A 47 -14.94 -0.87 -5.66
C ASN A 47 -13.49 -0.60 -6.07
N GLY A 48 -13.23 0.31 -7.01
CA GLY A 48 -11.88 0.57 -7.53
C GLY A 48 -11.39 -0.50 -8.52
N VAL A 49 -10.11 -0.40 -8.89
CA VAL A 49 -9.48 -1.28 -9.89
C VAL A 49 -8.72 -2.45 -9.28
N VAL A 50 -8.44 -2.43 -7.97
CA VAL A 50 -7.67 -3.49 -7.30
C VAL A 50 -8.64 -4.53 -6.74
N PRO A 51 -8.50 -5.82 -7.11
CA PRO A 51 -9.24 -6.90 -6.46
C PRO A 51 -8.93 -6.96 -4.96
N LEU A 52 -9.98 -7.04 -4.15
CA LEU A 52 -9.88 -7.06 -2.68
C LEU A 52 -9.93 -8.50 -2.15
N GLU A 53 -8.87 -9.26 -2.41
CA GLU A 53 -8.78 -10.65 -1.98
C GLU A 53 -8.40 -10.76 -0.49
N THR A 54 -8.98 -11.72 0.23
CA THR A 54 -8.66 -12.00 1.63
C THR A 54 -8.77 -13.49 1.94
N GLU A 55 -7.87 -14.01 2.77
CA GLU A 55 -8.01 -15.33 3.41
C GLU A 55 -8.35 -15.22 4.90
N SER A 56 -8.29 -14.01 5.46
CA SER A 56 -8.52 -13.71 6.87
C SER A 56 -9.89 -13.09 7.14
N GLY A 57 -10.73 -12.92 6.11
CA GLY A 57 -12.06 -12.29 6.23
C GLY A 57 -12.01 -10.78 6.46
N ILE A 58 -10.93 -10.13 6.04
CA ILE A 58 -10.70 -8.71 6.24
C ILE A 58 -11.37 -7.91 5.12
N ASP A 59 -12.08 -6.85 5.51
CA ASP A 59 -12.58 -5.85 4.58
C ASP A 59 -11.50 -4.81 4.25
N TYR A 60 -11.04 -4.83 2.99
CA TYR A 60 -10.06 -3.90 2.45
C TYR A 60 -10.68 -2.69 1.72
N GLU A 61 -12.01 -2.64 1.58
CA GLU A 61 -12.69 -1.55 0.90
C GLU A 61 -12.40 -0.18 1.54
N PRO A 62 -12.35 -0.03 2.87
CA PRO A 62 -12.00 1.24 3.50
C PRO A 62 -10.55 1.67 3.17
N LEU A 63 -9.61 0.73 3.12
CA LEU A 63 -8.22 1.03 2.76
C LEU A 63 -8.11 1.50 1.31
N GLN A 64 -8.81 0.82 0.40
CA GLN A 64 -8.86 1.23 -1.00
C GLN A 64 -9.47 2.62 -1.16
N LYS A 65 -10.56 2.94 -0.47
CA LYS A 65 -11.19 4.27 -0.52
C LYS A 65 -10.22 5.38 -0.09
N LEU A 66 -9.49 5.18 1.02
CA LEU A 66 -8.51 6.15 1.51
C LEU A 66 -7.37 6.37 0.51
N LEU A 67 -6.85 5.28 -0.09
CA LEU A 67 -5.79 5.35 -1.09
C LEU A 67 -6.26 6.01 -2.39
N VAL A 68 -7.50 5.75 -2.82
CA VAL A 68 -8.12 6.42 -3.96
C VAL A 68 -8.26 7.93 -3.71
N GLN A 69 -8.62 8.31 -2.48
CA GLN A 69 -8.70 9.72 -2.06
C GLN A 69 -7.33 10.37 -1.82
N GLN A 70 -6.24 9.61 -1.94
CA GLN A 70 -4.89 10.03 -1.61
C GLN A 70 -4.72 10.50 -0.17
N ASP A 71 -5.59 10.04 0.75
CA ASP A 71 -5.41 10.21 2.20
C ASP A 71 -4.43 9.16 2.73
N PHE A 72 -3.15 9.35 2.38
CA PHE A 72 -2.09 8.40 2.70
C PHE A 72 -1.84 8.29 4.21
N GLN A 73 -2.10 9.33 4.99
CA GLN A 73 -1.91 9.29 6.43
C GLN A 73 -2.94 8.39 7.11
N SER A 74 -4.22 8.51 6.72
CA SER A 74 -5.26 7.62 7.22
C SER A 74 -5.08 6.20 6.68
N ALA A 75 -4.69 6.05 5.41
CA ALA A 75 -4.42 4.75 4.81
C ALA A 75 -3.26 4.01 5.53
N ASP A 76 -2.22 4.73 5.95
CA ASP A 76 -1.10 4.18 6.73
C ASP A 76 -1.56 3.67 8.11
N ARG A 77 -2.34 4.48 8.81
CA ARG A 77 -2.93 4.09 10.10
C ARG A 77 -3.81 2.86 9.97
N LEU A 78 -4.68 2.84 8.95
CA LEU A 78 -5.56 1.71 8.69
C LEU A 78 -4.76 0.48 8.29
N THR A 79 -3.71 0.62 7.47
CA THR A 79 -2.80 -0.49 7.12
C THR A 79 -2.23 -1.13 8.38
N SER A 80 -1.75 -0.35 9.35
CA SER A 80 -1.25 -0.91 10.62
C SER A 80 -2.33 -1.66 11.39
N GLN A 81 -3.57 -1.16 11.43
CA GLN A 81 -4.69 -1.80 12.11
C GLN A 81 -5.09 -3.10 11.41
N THR A 82 -5.17 -3.08 10.09
CA THR A 82 -5.50 -4.24 9.25
C THR A 82 -4.46 -5.34 9.38
N MET A 83 -3.17 -4.99 9.44
CA MET A 83 -2.10 -5.96 9.66
C MET A 83 -2.18 -6.61 11.05
N CYS A 84 -2.59 -5.85 12.07
CA CYS A 84 -2.88 -6.42 13.39
C CYS A 84 -4.09 -7.36 13.35
N ALA A 85 -5.16 -6.99 12.65
CA ALA A 85 -6.33 -7.85 12.48
C ALA A 85 -5.98 -9.16 11.75
N ALA A 86 -5.15 -9.09 10.69
CA ALA A 86 -4.69 -10.26 9.93
C ALA A 86 -3.83 -11.22 10.74
N ALA A 87 -3.15 -10.73 11.78
CA ALA A 87 -2.35 -11.56 12.66
C ALA A 87 -3.16 -12.17 13.83
N GLY A 88 -4.39 -11.72 14.05
CA GLY A 88 -5.31 -12.25 15.06
C GLY A 88 -5.67 -11.28 16.19
N SER A 89 -6.62 -11.71 17.04
CA SER A 89 -7.25 -10.87 18.07
C SER A 89 -6.26 -10.26 19.07
N ALA A 90 -5.25 -11.02 19.49
CA ALA A 90 -4.23 -10.54 20.43
C ALA A 90 -3.38 -9.39 19.87
N ALA A 91 -3.08 -9.39 18.57
CA ALA A 91 -2.38 -8.30 17.92
C ALA A 91 -3.30 -7.08 17.71
N MET A 92 -4.56 -7.33 17.36
CA MET A 92 -5.58 -6.29 17.20
C MET A 92 -5.81 -5.49 18.49
N GLU A 93 -6.00 -6.17 19.64
CA GLU A 93 -6.19 -5.54 20.95
C GLU A 93 -4.98 -4.69 21.35
N ARG A 94 -3.78 -5.18 21.06
CA ARG A 94 -2.52 -4.53 21.43
C ARG A 94 -2.12 -3.37 20.49
N GLY A 95 -2.63 -3.38 19.26
CA GLY A 95 -2.36 -2.35 18.25
C GLY A 95 -0.95 -2.38 17.65
N TRP A 96 -0.17 -3.45 17.86
CA TRP A 96 1.15 -3.63 17.23
C TRP A 96 1.56 -5.11 17.14
N LEU A 97 2.44 -5.40 16.17
CA LEU A 97 2.86 -6.76 15.84
C LEU A 97 4.23 -7.14 16.39
N TYR A 98 4.32 -8.34 16.97
CA TYR A 98 5.58 -9.06 17.11
C TYR A 98 6.03 -9.59 15.75
N PHE A 99 7.34 -9.75 15.57
CA PHE A 99 7.89 -10.31 14.33
C PHE A 99 7.38 -11.74 14.03
N SER A 100 7.06 -12.54 15.06
CA SER A 100 6.49 -13.89 14.91
C SER A 100 5.04 -13.89 14.41
N GLU A 101 4.28 -12.85 14.74
CA GLU A 101 2.88 -12.67 14.29
C GLU A 101 2.82 -12.24 12.83
N VAL A 102 3.81 -11.48 12.35
CA VAL A 102 3.92 -11.14 10.92
C VAL A 102 3.94 -12.38 10.04
N ALA A 103 4.62 -13.45 10.48
CA ALA A 103 4.71 -14.71 9.74
C ALA A 103 3.37 -15.47 9.66
N GLN A 104 2.35 -15.07 10.44
CA GLN A 104 1.02 -15.67 10.39
C GLN A 104 0.08 -14.98 9.40
N ILE A 105 0.45 -13.78 8.93
CA ILE A 105 -0.32 -13.02 7.95
C ILE A 105 -0.33 -13.81 6.63
N LYS A 106 -1.52 -14.06 6.11
CA LYS A 106 -1.70 -14.84 4.88
C LYS A 106 -1.11 -14.10 3.68
N ASN A 107 -0.59 -14.87 2.72
CA ASN A 107 -0.01 -14.35 1.48
C ASN A 107 -1.00 -13.45 0.73
N VAL A 108 -2.26 -13.88 0.63
CA VAL A 108 -3.32 -13.16 -0.08
C VAL A 108 -3.56 -11.78 0.54
N ASP A 109 -3.68 -11.73 1.86
CA ASP A 109 -3.90 -10.49 2.62
C ASP A 109 -2.72 -9.51 2.47
N LEU A 110 -1.48 -9.99 2.63
CA LEU A 110 -0.29 -9.16 2.45
C LEU A 110 -0.14 -8.65 1.00
N ASN A 111 -0.50 -9.49 0.02
CA ASN A 111 -0.49 -9.12 -1.40
C ASN A 111 -1.53 -8.04 -1.71
N THR A 112 -2.76 -8.17 -1.19
CA THR A 112 -3.83 -7.18 -1.38
C THR A 112 -3.41 -5.81 -0.84
N ILE A 113 -2.88 -5.76 0.40
CA ILE A 113 -2.39 -4.50 1.00
C ILE A 113 -1.28 -3.88 0.15
N ASN A 114 -0.29 -4.67 -0.27
CA ASN A 114 0.80 -4.15 -1.08
C ASN A 114 0.34 -3.67 -2.46
N ASN A 115 -0.57 -4.38 -3.11
CA ASN A 115 -1.09 -3.98 -4.43
C ASN A 115 -1.92 -2.72 -4.35
N LEU A 116 -2.72 -2.54 -3.30
CA LEU A 116 -3.42 -1.29 -3.04
C LEU A 116 -2.45 -0.11 -2.95
N TRP A 117 -1.40 -0.24 -2.14
CA TRP A 117 -0.36 0.79 -2.02
C TRP A 117 0.35 1.04 -3.36
N LEU A 118 0.78 0.00 -4.07
CA LEU A 118 1.47 0.13 -5.35
C LEU A 118 0.61 0.84 -6.40
N VAL A 119 -0.64 0.41 -6.56
CA VAL A 119 -1.52 0.85 -7.64
C VAL A 119 -1.90 2.32 -7.48
N TYR A 120 -2.25 2.74 -6.26
CA TYR A 120 -2.69 4.11 -5.98
C TYR A 120 -1.55 5.08 -5.61
N SER A 121 -0.30 4.62 -5.67
CA SER A 121 0.89 5.46 -5.45
C SER A 121 1.77 5.64 -6.68
N GLU A 122 1.28 5.32 -7.88
CA GLU A 122 2.10 5.33 -9.10
C GLU A 122 3.33 4.41 -9.00
N GLY A 123 3.18 3.28 -8.29
CA GLY A 123 4.24 2.29 -8.06
C GLY A 123 5.33 2.74 -7.08
N LYS A 124 5.05 3.79 -6.28
CA LYS A 124 6.03 4.45 -5.42
C LYS A 124 6.07 3.91 -4.00
N PHE A 125 4.94 3.43 -3.49
CA PHE A 125 4.76 2.94 -2.12
C PHE A 125 4.41 1.45 -2.10
N GLY A 126 4.64 0.80 -0.96
CA GLY A 126 4.39 -0.62 -0.74
C GLY A 126 5.61 -1.37 -0.19
N PHE A 127 5.35 -2.47 0.53
CA PHE A 127 6.41 -3.29 1.12
C PHE A 127 7.32 -3.93 0.06
N SER A 128 6.78 -4.30 -1.10
CA SER A 128 7.58 -4.78 -2.24
C SER A 128 8.56 -3.74 -2.75
N VAL A 129 8.19 -2.45 -2.73
CA VAL A 129 9.07 -1.33 -3.10
C VAL A 129 10.20 -1.18 -2.09
N GLN A 130 9.86 -1.18 -0.80
CA GLN A 130 10.82 -1.13 0.30
C GLN A 130 11.79 -2.32 0.25
N ARG A 131 11.29 -3.53 -0.03
CA ARG A 131 12.11 -4.75 -0.20
C ARG A 131 13.11 -4.58 -1.32
N LYS A 132 12.66 -4.17 -2.52
CA LYS A 132 13.54 -3.98 -3.68
C LYS A 132 14.65 -2.99 -3.37
N MET A 133 14.32 -1.88 -2.69
CA MET A 133 15.32 -0.90 -2.26
C MET A 133 16.28 -1.48 -1.23
N TRP A 134 15.77 -2.16 -0.21
CA TRP A 134 16.59 -2.80 0.83
C TRP A 134 17.59 -3.81 0.25
N LEU A 135 17.15 -4.67 -0.67
CA LEU A 135 18.01 -5.62 -1.37
C LEU A 135 19.10 -4.91 -2.18
N ASN A 136 18.74 -3.89 -2.96
CA ASN A 136 19.69 -3.11 -3.76
C ASN A 136 20.71 -2.35 -2.92
N LEU A 137 20.37 -2.03 -1.66
CA LEU A 137 21.27 -1.38 -0.70
C LEU A 137 22.13 -2.39 0.09
N GLY A 138 22.17 -3.65 -0.34
CA GLY A 138 22.94 -4.71 0.33
C GLY A 138 22.38 -5.05 1.71
N LYS A 139 21.05 -4.96 1.87
CA LYS A 139 20.33 -5.17 3.13
C LYS A 139 20.75 -4.22 4.27
N ASN A 140 21.32 -3.05 3.93
CA ASN A 140 21.75 -2.05 4.89
C ASN A 140 20.59 -1.17 5.34
N TRP A 141 20.19 -1.29 6.61
CA TRP A 141 19.07 -0.57 7.20
C TRP A 141 19.29 0.94 7.26
N GLU A 142 20.48 1.40 7.66
CA GLU A 142 20.79 2.83 7.74
C GLU A 142 20.67 3.51 6.37
N LYS A 143 21.19 2.87 5.32
CA LYS A 143 21.01 3.36 3.94
C LYS A 143 19.53 3.36 3.53
N LEU A 144 18.77 2.33 3.90
CA LEU A 144 17.35 2.26 3.60
C LEU A 144 16.60 3.43 4.25
N TRP A 145 16.80 3.67 5.55
CA TRP A 145 16.11 4.73 6.30
C TRP A 145 16.36 6.11 5.72
N LEU A 146 17.60 6.39 5.30
CA LEU A 146 17.93 7.63 4.61
C LEU A 146 17.23 7.72 3.25
N GLN A 147 17.25 6.65 2.44
CA GLN A 147 16.65 6.67 1.11
C GLN A 147 15.13 6.76 1.09
N ILE A 148 14.45 6.10 2.03
CA ILE A 148 12.98 6.17 2.13
C ILE A 148 12.51 7.33 2.99
N GLY A 149 13.40 8.16 3.54
CA GLY A 149 13.05 9.36 4.32
C GLY A 149 12.52 9.08 5.72
N TRP A 150 12.92 7.97 6.34
CA TRP A 150 12.59 7.65 7.74
C TRP A 150 13.65 8.13 8.73
N LYS A 151 14.81 8.55 8.25
CA LYS A 151 15.88 9.11 9.06
C LYS A 151 16.46 10.33 8.36
N LYS A 152 16.73 11.39 9.12
CA LYS A 152 17.41 12.60 8.67
C LYS A 152 18.37 13.05 9.76
N ASP A 153 19.58 13.44 9.39
CA ASP A 153 20.60 13.97 10.32
C ASP A 153 20.83 13.10 11.58
N GLY A 154 20.77 11.78 11.41
CA GLY A 154 21.00 10.81 12.49
C GLY A 154 19.78 10.48 13.35
N THR A 155 18.64 11.18 13.19
CA THR A 155 17.41 10.97 13.96
C THR A 155 16.28 10.40 13.10
N PHE A 156 15.43 9.57 13.70
CA PHE A 156 14.23 9.08 13.03
C PHE A 156 13.20 10.20 12.88
N THR A 157 12.52 10.19 11.74
CA THR A 157 11.42 11.11 11.42
C THR A 157 10.30 11.00 12.44
N ARG A 158 9.79 12.13 12.96
CA ARG A 158 8.75 12.15 13.98
C ARG A 158 7.38 11.85 13.40
N TYR A 159 6.70 10.86 13.96
CA TYR A 159 5.31 10.57 13.61
C TYR A 159 4.33 11.52 14.32
N PRO A 160 3.24 11.97 13.66
CA PRO A 160 3.00 11.89 12.21
C PRO A 160 3.57 13.07 11.42
N THR A 161 4.01 14.13 12.10
CA THR A 161 4.18 15.48 11.52
C THR A 161 5.30 15.60 10.50
N ASP A 162 6.36 14.81 10.63
CA ASP A 162 7.58 15.00 9.84
C ASP A 162 7.65 14.02 8.65
N PHE A 163 6.67 13.11 8.55
CA PHE A 163 6.48 12.24 7.38
C PHE A 163 5.76 12.99 6.26
N ILE A 164 6.01 12.59 5.01
CA ILE A 164 5.41 13.20 3.82
C ILE A 164 4.24 12.32 3.37
N TRP A 165 3.02 12.81 3.58
CA TRP A 165 1.77 12.10 3.29
C TRP A 165 1.22 12.42 1.89
N SER A 166 2.10 12.48 0.89
CA SER A 166 1.76 12.80 -0.49
C SER A 166 2.65 12.02 -1.47
N LEU A 167 2.30 12.04 -2.76
CA LEU A 167 3.15 11.47 -3.81
C LEU A 167 4.50 12.19 -3.99
N GLU A 168 4.77 13.29 -3.27
CA GLU A 168 6.07 13.98 -3.29
C GLU A 168 7.11 13.28 -2.41
N ALA A 169 6.69 12.39 -1.50
CA ALA A 169 7.57 11.64 -0.59
C ALA A 169 8.65 10.83 -1.33
N PRO A 170 9.70 10.31 -0.71
CA PRO A 170 10.62 9.40 -1.38
C PRO A 170 9.95 8.09 -1.84
N LYS A 171 10.54 7.40 -2.81
CA LYS A 171 10.12 6.03 -3.15
C LYS A 171 10.31 5.12 -1.92
N GLY A 172 9.32 4.26 -1.65
CA GLY A 172 9.30 3.38 -0.49
C GLY A 172 8.96 4.06 0.84
N HIS A 173 8.62 5.36 0.85
CA HIS A 173 8.32 6.10 2.09
C HIS A 173 7.17 5.49 2.89
N LEU A 174 6.16 4.95 2.22
CA LEU A 174 4.97 4.35 2.81
C LEU A 174 4.73 2.92 2.30
N PRO A 175 3.97 2.09 3.02
CA PRO A 175 3.46 2.30 4.39
C PRO A 175 4.59 2.25 5.44
N LEU A 176 4.34 2.78 6.62
CA LEU A 176 5.27 2.82 7.74
C LEU A 176 5.33 1.49 8.49
N SER A 177 6.51 1.20 9.03
CA SER A 177 6.70 0.20 10.08
C SER A 177 7.45 0.86 11.23
N ASN A 178 6.89 0.83 12.43
CA ASN A 178 7.44 1.56 13.56
C ASN A 178 8.80 1.00 14.00
N GLN A 179 9.86 1.82 13.96
CA GLN A 179 11.23 1.44 14.32
C GLN A 179 11.58 1.61 15.81
N ILE A 180 10.65 2.08 16.66
CA ILE A 180 10.86 2.23 18.12
C ILE A 180 11.23 0.90 18.78
N ARG A 181 10.75 -0.24 18.23
CA ARG A 181 11.05 -1.60 18.71
C ARG A 181 12.11 -2.31 17.87
N GLY A 182 12.86 -1.55 17.07
CA GLY A 182 13.87 -2.07 16.15
C GLY A 182 13.29 -2.59 14.82
N ASN A 183 14.18 -3.10 13.98
CA ASN A 183 13.89 -3.46 12.59
C ASN A 183 13.39 -4.90 12.39
N LYS A 184 13.19 -5.68 13.45
CA LYS A 184 12.82 -7.10 13.33
C LYS A 184 11.49 -7.28 12.60
N THR A 185 10.46 -6.50 12.95
CA THR A 185 9.13 -6.61 12.32
C THR A 185 9.20 -6.33 10.81
N ILE A 186 9.81 -5.21 10.41
CA ILE A 186 9.99 -4.90 8.98
C ILE A 186 10.91 -5.88 8.27
N SER A 187 11.92 -6.43 8.94
CA SER A 187 12.76 -7.48 8.34
C SER A 187 11.96 -8.70 7.93
N ILE A 188 10.92 -9.08 8.68
CA ILE A 188 10.04 -10.19 8.31
C ILE A 188 9.14 -9.82 7.12
N TYR A 189 8.56 -8.61 7.11
CA TYR A 189 7.79 -8.13 5.94
C TYR A 189 8.64 -8.16 4.66
N LEU A 190 9.85 -7.59 4.73
CA LEU A 190 10.72 -7.48 3.57
C LEU A 190 11.38 -8.81 3.20
N ALA A 191 11.43 -9.80 4.09
CA ALA A 191 11.93 -11.14 3.81
C ALA A 191 10.83 -12.16 3.46
N HIS A 192 9.56 -11.76 3.49
CA HIS A 192 8.42 -12.65 3.26
C HIS A 192 8.53 -13.38 1.91
N PRO A 193 8.23 -14.69 1.83
CA PRO A 193 8.37 -15.48 0.61
C PRO A 193 7.36 -15.11 -0.50
N LEU A 194 6.37 -14.28 -0.18
CA LEU A 194 5.41 -13.75 -1.15
C LEU A 194 6.10 -12.96 -2.29
N TRP A 195 7.19 -12.25 -1.98
CA TRP A 195 7.90 -11.39 -2.92
C TRP A 195 9.08 -12.10 -3.62
#